data_AF-A0A077M4K2-F1
#
_entry.id   AF-A0A077M4K2-F1
#
_cell.length_a   1.000
_cell.length_b   1.000
_cell.length_c   1.000
_cell.angle_alpha   90.00
_cell.angle_beta   90.00
_cell.angle_gamma   90.00
#
_symmetry.space_group_name_H-M   'P 1'
#
loop_
_entity.id
_entity.type
_entity.pdbx_description
1 polymer ?
#
loop_
_entity_poly.entity_id
_entity_poly.type
_entity_poly.pdbx_seq_one_letter_code
_entity_poly.pdbx_strand_id
1 'polypeptide(L)'
;MTENATSDAQIHELLNALKVHIDEILLSVAEAENESHEQVQARIAQAADATEATTAEVAQKASDASAATVSKWDSFRSSIQSKKDDVSRQIEARSQQHDAKVAVQVADAAEDFAIDAVDFARATIQNAWVAILDAVDARLYAEELAGQLPGPTA
;
A
#
# COMPACT_ATOMS: atom_id res chain seq x y z
N MET A 1 -25.37 -15.85 -11.83
CA MET A 1 -25.28 -15.64 -10.37
C MET A 1 -23.92 -16.02 -9.78
N THR A 2 -23.06 -16.80 -10.46
CA THR A 2 -21.74 -17.26 -9.93
C THR A 2 -20.64 -16.19 -9.99
N GLU A 3 -20.46 -15.53 -11.15
CA GLU A 3 -20.14 -14.09 -11.31
C GLU A 3 -19.51 -13.29 -10.16
N ASN A 4 -20.30 -13.26 -9.10
CA ASN A 4 -20.72 -12.03 -8.49
C ASN A 4 -20.57 -12.13 -6.98
N ALA A 5 -21.01 -13.26 -6.43
CA ALA A 5 -20.50 -13.78 -5.17
C ALA A 5 -18.96 -13.92 -5.20
N THR A 6 -18.36 -14.09 -6.39
CA THR A 6 -16.90 -14.16 -6.55
C THR A 6 -16.22 -12.79 -6.37
N SER A 7 -16.79 -11.68 -6.83
CA SER A 7 -16.18 -10.34 -6.66
C SER A 7 -16.25 -9.86 -5.20
N ASP A 8 -17.39 -10.01 -4.53
CA ASP A 8 -17.52 -9.60 -3.13
C ASP A 8 -16.62 -10.44 -2.19
N ALA A 9 -16.57 -11.76 -2.43
CA ALA A 9 -15.66 -12.64 -1.69
C ALA A 9 -14.19 -12.27 -1.93
N GLN A 10 -13.83 -11.87 -3.16
CA GLN A 10 -12.48 -11.44 -3.50
C GLN A 10 -12.13 -10.10 -2.83
N ILE A 11 -13.06 -9.14 -2.76
CA ILE A 11 -12.84 -7.87 -2.05
C ILE A 11 -12.64 -8.12 -0.55
N HIS A 12 -13.46 -8.99 0.07
CA HIS A 12 -13.28 -9.36 1.47
C HIS A 12 -11.93 -10.04 1.74
N GLU A 13 -11.50 -10.94 0.85
CA GLU A 13 -10.20 -11.59 0.96
C GLU A 13 -9.05 -10.59 0.86
N LEU A 14 -9.13 -9.63 -0.08
CA LEU A 14 -8.12 -8.57 -0.22
C LEU A 14 -8.05 -7.67 1.02
N LEU A 15 -9.18 -7.32 1.64
CA LEU A 15 -9.22 -6.54 2.87
C LEU A 15 -8.62 -7.32 4.05
N ASN A 16 -8.91 -8.63 4.16
CA ASN A 16 -8.31 -9.48 5.18
C ASN A 16 -6.80 -9.63 4.99
N ALA A 17 -6.35 -9.83 3.74
CA ALA A 17 -4.93 -9.88 3.42
C ALA A 17 -4.22 -8.57 3.79
N LEU A 18 -4.84 -7.42 3.50
CA LEU A 18 -4.32 -6.11 3.91
C LEU A 18 -4.22 -6.00 5.44
N LYS A 19 -5.23 -6.46 6.17
CA LYS A 19 -5.20 -6.48 7.64
C LYS A 19 -4.03 -7.32 8.17
N VAL A 20 -3.88 -8.54 7.66
CA VAL A 20 -2.78 -9.43 8.06
C VAL A 20 -1.42 -8.79 7.77
N HIS A 21 -1.27 -8.15 6.60
CA HIS A 21 -0.04 -7.47 6.24
C HIS A 21 0.31 -6.31 7.18
N ILE A 22 -0.69 -5.55 7.63
CA ILE A 22 -0.47 -4.50 8.64
C ILE A 22 0.00 -5.11 9.97
N ASP A 23 -0.59 -6.24 10.40
CA ASP A 23 -0.17 -6.93 11.63
C ASP A 23 1.29 -7.43 11.52
N GLU A 24 1.69 -7.94 10.35
CA GLU A 24 3.08 -8.37 10.06
C GLU A 24 4.06 -7.20 10.09
N ILE A 25 3.69 -6.05 9.52
CA ILE A 25 4.52 -4.83 9.57
C ILE A 25 4.71 -4.37 11.01
N LEU A 26 3.64 -4.33 11.82
CA LEU A 26 3.72 -3.95 13.23
C LEU A 26 4.67 -4.86 14.01
N LEU A 27 4.61 -6.17 13.77
CA LEU A 27 5.54 -7.12 14.37
C LEU A 27 6.99 -6.87 13.93
N SER A 28 7.23 -6.69 12.63
CA SER A 28 8.56 -6.43 12.07
C SER A 28 9.19 -5.14 12.62
N VAL A 29 8.39 -4.08 12.82
CA VAL A 29 8.85 -2.82 13.44
C VAL A 29 9.24 -3.05 14.90
N ALA A 30 8.41 -3.75 15.68
CA ALA A 30 8.72 -4.05 17.09
C ALA A 30 10.00 -4.90 17.25
N GLU A 31 10.27 -5.80 16.30
CA GLU A 31 11.53 -6.53 16.23
C GLU A 31 12.71 -5.60 15.91
N ALA A 32 12.57 -4.74 14.90
CA ALA A 32 13.62 -3.81 14.44
C ALA A 32 14.07 -2.82 15.53
N GLU A 33 13.19 -2.44 16.45
CA GLU A 33 13.53 -1.58 17.61
C GLU A 33 14.59 -2.20 18.54
N ASN A 34 14.79 -3.52 18.48
CA ASN A 34 15.74 -4.26 19.30
C ASN A 34 16.98 -4.76 18.52
N GLU A 35 17.15 -4.30 17.29
CA GLU A 35 18.22 -4.74 16.37
C GLU A 35 19.37 -3.73 16.26
N SER A 36 20.51 -4.20 15.73
CA SER A 36 21.62 -3.31 15.39
C SER A 36 21.30 -2.43 14.19
N HIS A 37 22.03 -1.33 14.03
CA HIS A 37 21.89 -0.43 12.88
C HIS A 37 21.99 -1.18 11.54
N GLU A 38 22.95 -2.10 11.41
CA GLU A 38 23.18 -2.87 10.19
C GLU A 38 22.03 -3.86 9.90
N GLN A 39 21.46 -4.45 10.95
CA GLN A 39 20.30 -5.34 10.83
C GLN A 39 19.07 -4.55 10.35
N VAL A 40 18.82 -3.36 10.91
CA VAL A 40 17.74 -2.48 10.48
C VAL A 40 17.95 -2.01 9.03
N GLN A 41 19.20 -1.69 8.61
CA GLN A 41 19.49 -1.36 7.21
C GLN A 41 19.15 -2.52 6.26
N ALA A 42 19.45 -3.76 6.64
CA ALA A 42 19.09 -4.94 5.86
C ALA A 42 17.57 -5.12 5.76
N ARG A 43 16.82 -4.90 6.84
CA ARG A 43 15.35 -4.91 6.81
C ARG A 43 14.78 -3.83 5.89
N ILE A 44 15.34 -2.62 5.89
CA ILE A 44 14.88 -1.54 4.99
C ILE A 44 15.09 -1.95 3.52
N ALA A 45 16.24 -2.53 3.18
CA ALA A 45 16.50 -3.02 1.83
C ALA A 45 15.50 -4.11 1.41
N GLN A 46 15.25 -5.09 2.29
CA GLN A 46 14.26 -6.14 2.06
C GLN A 46 12.84 -5.58 1.88
N ALA A 47 12.45 -4.61 2.69
CA ALA A 47 11.14 -3.96 2.59
C ALA A 47 11.00 -3.16 1.28
N ALA A 48 12.06 -2.50 0.82
CA ALA A 48 12.08 -1.81 -0.46
C ALA A 48 11.94 -2.77 -1.65
N ASP A 49 12.63 -3.91 -1.61
CA ASP A 49 12.51 -4.95 -2.64
C ASP A 49 11.12 -5.62 -2.63
N ALA A 50 10.57 -5.91 -1.45
CA ALA A 50 9.22 -6.44 -1.31
C ALA A 50 8.18 -5.46 -1.87
N THR A 51 8.33 -4.16 -1.60
CA THR A 51 7.44 -3.12 -2.14
C THR A 51 7.45 -3.10 -3.67
N GLU A 52 8.63 -3.25 -4.29
CA GLU A 52 8.76 -3.31 -5.75
C GLU A 52 8.09 -4.57 -6.33
N ALA A 53 8.28 -5.72 -5.68
CA ALA A 53 7.66 -6.99 -6.08
C ALA A 53 6.13 -6.92 -6.01
N THR A 54 5.57 -6.46 -4.88
CA THR A 54 4.13 -6.25 -4.72
C THR A 54 3.58 -5.28 -5.76
N THR A 55 4.32 -4.20 -6.04
CA THR A 55 3.95 -3.25 -7.10
C THR A 55 3.90 -3.96 -8.46
N ALA A 56 4.91 -4.74 -8.82
CA ALA A 56 4.92 -5.49 -10.08
C ALA A 56 3.74 -6.48 -10.21
N GLU A 57 3.35 -7.16 -9.14
CA GLU A 57 2.20 -8.07 -9.14
C GLU A 57 0.86 -7.33 -9.35
N VAL A 58 0.68 -6.17 -8.72
CA VAL A 58 -0.51 -5.32 -8.91
C VAL A 58 -0.55 -4.77 -10.34
N ALA A 59 0.61 -4.42 -10.93
CA ALA A 59 0.72 -4.00 -12.34
C ALA A 59 0.14 -5.02 -13.30
N GLN A 60 0.52 -6.28 -13.09
CA GLN A 60 0.13 -7.38 -13.96
C GLN A 60 -1.38 -7.64 -13.91
N LYS A 61 -2.00 -7.45 -12.74
CA LYS A 61 -3.47 -7.51 -12.59
C LYS A 61 -4.18 -6.30 -13.23
N ALA A 62 -3.52 -5.14 -13.29
CA ALA A 62 -4.08 -3.92 -13.85
C ALA A 62 -3.94 -3.81 -15.38
N SER A 63 -2.98 -4.50 -16.01
CA SER A 63 -2.81 -4.47 -17.48
C SER A 63 -3.97 -5.13 -18.25
N ASP A 64 -4.80 -5.91 -17.55
CA ASP A 64 -6.04 -6.49 -18.09
C ASP A 64 -7.24 -5.52 -17.99
N ALA A 65 -7.04 -4.32 -17.43
CA ALA A 65 -8.05 -3.27 -17.26
C ALA A 65 -7.90 -2.13 -18.30
N SER A 66 -8.83 -1.17 -18.29
CA SER A 66 -8.88 -0.07 -19.27
C SER A 66 -7.58 0.75 -19.35
N ALA A 67 -7.32 1.40 -20.49
CA ALA A 67 -6.13 2.25 -20.70
C ALA A 67 -5.97 3.40 -19.67
N ALA A 68 -7.08 3.90 -19.10
CA ALA A 68 -7.05 4.91 -18.04
C ALA A 68 -6.54 4.35 -16.70
N THR A 69 -6.77 3.06 -16.44
CA THR A 69 -6.23 2.33 -15.28
C THR A 69 -4.72 2.15 -15.41
N VAL A 70 -4.24 1.86 -16.62
CA VAL A 70 -2.80 1.71 -16.92
C VAL A 70 -2.02 3.02 -16.69
N SER A 71 -2.53 4.18 -17.09
CA SER A 71 -1.82 5.45 -16.89
C SER A 71 -1.70 5.88 -15.41
N LYS A 72 -2.75 5.65 -14.61
CA LYS A 72 -2.70 5.87 -13.15
C LYS A 72 -1.69 4.92 -12.48
N TRP A 73 -1.63 3.70 -12.99
CA TRP A 73 -0.72 2.67 -12.53
C TRP A 73 0.76 3.03 -12.79
N ASP A 74 1.11 3.49 -14.00
CA ASP A 74 2.48 3.90 -14.34
C ASP A 74 2.97 5.04 -13.44
N SER A 75 2.10 6.01 -13.15
CA SER A 75 2.39 7.13 -12.24
C SER A 75 2.66 6.66 -10.81
N PHE A 76 1.88 5.69 -10.33
CA PHE A 76 2.09 5.07 -9.03
C PHE A 76 3.42 4.31 -8.97
N ARG A 77 3.73 3.49 -9.99
CA ARG A 77 4.99 2.75 -10.07
C ARG A 77 6.21 3.68 -10.07
N SER A 78 6.16 4.77 -10.84
CA SER A 78 7.25 5.76 -10.84
C SER A 78 7.44 6.41 -9.47
N SER A 79 6.35 6.65 -8.74
CA SER A 79 6.41 7.21 -7.38
C SER A 79 7.04 6.23 -6.38
N ILE A 80 6.77 4.93 -6.52
CA ILE A 80 7.40 3.88 -5.72
C ILE A 80 8.89 3.77 -6.02
N GLN A 81 9.28 3.79 -7.30
CA GLN A 81 10.70 3.73 -7.68
C GLN A 81 11.49 4.92 -7.12
N SER A 82 10.95 6.14 -7.25
CA SER A 82 11.58 7.32 -6.68
C SER A 82 11.77 7.21 -5.17
N LYS A 83 10.77 6.64 -4.46
CA LYS A 83 10.87 6.41 -3.01
C LYS A 83 11.93 5.37 -2.66
N LYS A 84 12.07 4.30 -3.44
CA LYS A 84 13.15 3.31 -3.28
C LYS A 84 14.51 3.98 -3.40
N ASP A 85 14.71 4.77 -4.46
CA ASP A 85 15.97 5.46 -4.71
C ASP A 85 16.29 6.47 -3.58
N ASP A 86 15.28 7.18 -3.08
CA ASP A 86 15.42 8.09 -1.93
C ASP A 86 15.83 7.35 -0.66
N VAL A 87 15.18 6.23 -0.36
CA VAL A 87 15.52 5.39 0.81
C VAL A 87 16.94 4.84 0.70
N SER A 88 17.36 4.35 -0.47
CA SER A 88 18.74 3.88 -0.70
C SER A 88 19.75 5.01 -0.46
N ARG A 89 19.50 6.21 -0.98
CA ARG A 89 20.36 7.38 -0.74
C ARG A 89 20.44 7.75 0.74
N GLN A 90 19.32 7.68 1.47
CA GLN A 90 19.31 7.95 2.91
C GLN A 90 20.08 6.91 3.72
N ILE A 91 20.00 5.61 3.35
CA ILE A 91 20.79 4.54 3.98
C ILE A 91 22.29 4.80 3.78
N GLU A 92 22.70 5.11 2.55
CA GLU A 92 24.10 5.43 2.23
C GLU A 92 24.60 6.68 2.95
N ALA A 93 23.76 7.71 3.11
CA ALA A 93 24.11 8.90 3.87
C ALA A 93 24.31 8.57 5.35
N ARG A 94 23.42 7.78 5.96
CA ARG A 94 23.54 7.35 7.36
C ARG A 94 24.79 6.52 7.62
N SER A 95 25.19 5.65 6.69
CA SER A 95 26.39 4.80 6.85
C SER A 95 27.72 5.56 6.79
N GLN A 96 27.72 6.79 6.25
CA GLN A 96 28.91 7.64 6.11
C GLN A 96 28.96 8.77 7.16
N GLN A 97 27.95 8.87 8.02
CA GLN A 97 27.82 9.96 9.00
C GLN A 97 28.67 9.66 10.25
N HIS A 98 29.73 10.44 10.45
CA HIS A 98 30.59 10.33 11.64
C HIS A 98 30.33 11.42 12.70
N ASP A 99 29.55 12.44 12.36
CA ASP A 99 29.16 13.51 13.27
C ASP A 99 27.80 13.20 13.92
N ALA A 100 27.78 13.13 15.25
CA ALA A 100 26.59 12.76 16.02
C ALA A 100 25.45 13.77 15.88
N LYS A 101 25.75 15.07 15.73
CA LYS A 101 24.71 16.10 15.60
C LYS A 101 24.02 16.00 14.24
N VAL A 102 24.79 15.76 13.18
CA VAL A 102 24.20 15.54 11.85
C VAL A 102 23.44 14.21 11.82
N ALA A 103 23.93 13.17 12.49
CA ALA A 103 23.22 11.89 12.58
C ALA A 103 21.84 12.03 13.25
N VAL A 104 21.72 12.85 14.31
CA VAL A 104 20.42 13.17 14.94
C VAL A 104 19.49 13.90 13.97
N GLN A 105 19.98 14.91 13.25
CA GLN A 105 19.14 15.64 12.28
C GLN A 105 18.63 14.74 11.13
N VAL A 106 19.46 13.80 10.68
CA VAL A 106 19.06 12.81 9.68
C VAL A 106 18.05 11.81 10.24
N ALA A 107 18.15 11.46 11.53
CA ALA A 107 17.16 10.63 12.22
C ALA A 107 15.82 11.35 12.32
N ASP A 108 15.79 12.60 12.82
CA ASP A 108 14.57 13.40 12.94
C ASP A 108 13.84 13.52 11.59
N ALA A 109 14.57 13.81 10.52
CA ALA A 109 14.00 13.90 9.17
C ALA A 109 13.46 12.55 8.65
N ALA A 110 14.08 11.42 9.03
CA ALA A 110 13.61 10.10 8.66
C ALA A 110 12.34 9.70 9.44
N GLU A 111 12.24 10.09 10.71
CA GLU A 111 11.05 9.89 11.54
C GLU A 111 9.86 10.71 11.00
N ASP A 112 10.08 11.98 10.67
CA ASP A 112 9.06 12.83 10.03
C ASP A 112 8.56 12.22 8.71
N PHE A 113 9.48 11.75 7.87
CA PHE A 113 9.12 11.09 6.62
C PHE A 113 8.33 9.79 6.84
N ALA A 114 8.65 9.02 7.87
CA ALA A 114 7.90 7.81 8.20
C ALA A 114 6.46 8.13 8.61
N ILE A 115 6.24 9.21 9.37
CA ILE A 115 4.90 9.70 9.74
C ILE A 115 4.10 10.09 8.50
N ASP A 116 4.68 10.91 7.61
CA ASP A 116 4.05 11.33 6.35
C ASP A 116 3.69 10.12 5.47
N ALA A 117 4.56 9.10 5.42
CA ALA A 117 4.30 7.88 4.66
C ALA A 117 3.11 7.09 5.20
N VAL A 118 2.96 6.98 6.52
CA VAL A 118 1.82 6.32 7.16
C VAL A 118 0.52 7.10 6.91
N ASP A 119 0.55 8.42 6.99
CA ASP A 119 -0.63 9.25 6.70
C ASP A 119 -1.07 9.14 5.23
N PHE A 120 -0.11 9.09 4.29
CA PHE A 120 -0.40 8.83 2.89
C PHE A 120 -1.01 7.42 2.67
N ALA A 121 -0.48 6.39 3.33
CA ALA A 121 -1.02 5.04 3.24
C ALA A 121 -2.47 4.99 3.77
N ARG A 122 -2.74 5.66 4.90
CA ARG A 122 -4.09 5.80 5.46
C ARG A 122 -5.05 6.50 4.49
N ALA A 123 -4.62 7.56 3.82
CA ALA A 123 -5.42 8.23 2.80
C ALA A 123 -5.73 7.30 1.61
N THR A 124 -4.76 6.49 1.20
CA THR A 124 -4.92 5.50 0.12
C THR A 124 -5.94 4.41 0.50
N ILE A 125 -5.91 3.92 1.75
CA ILE A 125 -6.89 2.97 2.29
C ILE A 125 -8.30 3.58 2.30
N GLN A 126 -8.44 4.85 2.70
CA GLN A 126 -9.75 5.53 2.66
C GLN A 126 -10.28 5.65 1.23
N ASN A 127 -9.43 5.95 0.25
CA ASN A 127 -9.85 5.97 -1.15
C ASN A 127 -10.28 4.57 -1.66
N ALA A 128 -9.56 3.50 -1.27
CA ALA A 128 -9.97 2.13 -1.59
C ALA A 128 -11.35 1.80 -1.01
N TRP A 129 -11.64 2.24 0.23
CA TRP A 129 -12.95 2.08 0.84
C TRP A 129 -14.07 2.76 0.03
N VAL A 130 -13.86 3.99 -0.45
CA VAL A 130 -14.82 4.68 -1.33
C VAL A 130 -15.08 3.87 -2.60
N ALA A 131 -14.03 3.38 -3.27
CA ALA A 131 -14.18 2.59 -4.49
C ALA A 131 -14.92 1.26 -4.26
N ILE A 132 -14.70 0.62 -3.10
CA ILE A 132 -15.43 -0.61 -2.73
C ILE A 132 -16.92 -0.30 -2.52
N LEU A 133 -17.26 0.78 -1.83
CA LEU A 133 -18.66 1.18 -1.64
C LEU A 133 -19.35 1.51 -2.96
N ASP A 134 -18.65 2.20 -3.88
CA ASP A 134 -19.14 2.48 -5.24
C ASP A 134 -19.42 1.19 -6.02
N ALA A 135 -18.53 0.19 -5.94
CA ALA A 135 -18.74 -1.11 -6.57
C ALA A 135 -19.94 -1.87 -5.97
N VAL A 136 -20.12 -1.82 -4.65
CA VAL A 136 -21.28 -2.42 -3.96
C VAL A 136 -22.57 -1.74 -4.38
N ASP A 137 -22.62 -0.40 -4.40
CA ASP A 137 -23.79 0.36 -4.83
C ASP A 137 -24.19 0.05 -6.27
N ALA A 138 -23.22 0.12 -7.21
CA ALA A 138 -23.43 -0.22 -8.61
C ALA A 138 -23.99 -1.63 -8.78
N ARG A 139 -23.57 -2.58 -7.92
CA ARG A 139 -24.06 -3.96 -7.96
C ARG A 139 -25.49 -4.09 -7.46
N LEU A 140 -25.81 -3.47 -6.32
CA LEU A 140 -27.16 -3.45 -5.77
C LEU A 140 -28.13 -2.83 -6.77
N TYR A 141 -27.74 -1.72 -7.40
CA TYR A 141 -28.54 -1.06 -8.42
C TYR A 141 -28.78 -1.95 -9.65
N ALA A 142 -27.77 -2.69 -10.12
CA ALA A 142 -27.93 -3.64 -11.22
C ALA A 142 -28.90 -4.78 -10.88
N GLU A 143 -28.87 -5.28 -9.64
CA GLU A 143 -29.76 -6.35 -9.16
C GLU A 143 -31.20 -5.86 -8.95
N GLU A 144 -31.37 -4.61 -8.52
CA GLU A 144 -32.66 -3.93 -8.50
C GLU A 144 -33.26 -3.85 -9.91
N LEU A 145 -32.49 -3.37 -10.89
CA LEU A 145 -32.94 -3.27 -12.29
C LEU A 145 -33.24 -4.65 -12.91
N ALA A 146 -32.55 -5.70 -12.47
CA ALA A 146 -32.82 -7.08 -12.88
C ALA A 146 -34.06 -7.70 -12.20
N GLY A 147 -34.69 -6.99 -11.25
CA GLY A 147 -35.81 -7.49 -10.45
C GLY A 147 -35.41 -8.59 -9.45
N GLN A 148 -34.12 -8.70 -9.14
CA GLN A 148 -33.55 -9.64 -8.17
C GLN A 148 -33.60 -9.10 -6.73
N LEU A 149 -33.67 -7.77 -6.56
CA LEU A 149 -33.88 -7.11 -5.28
C LEU A 149 -35.19 -6.31 -5.32
N PRO A 150 -35.95 -6.25 -4.20
CA PRO A 150 -37.07 -5.34 -4.10
C PRO A 150 -36.54 -3.91 -4.24
N GLY A 151 -37.09 -3.14 -5.20
CA GLY A 151 -36.77 -1.72 -5.36
C GLY A 151 -37.03 -0.93 -4.09
N PRO A 152 -36.43 0.27 -3.94
CA PRO A 152 -36.51 1.06 -2.74
C PRO A 152 -37.98 1.22 -2.34
N THR A 153 -38.27 0.85 -1.10
CA THR A 153 -39.58 1.12 -0.51
C THR A 153 -39.70 2.64 -0.40
N ALA A 154 -40.65 3.19 -1.16
CA ALA A 154 -40.96 4.62 -1.18
C ALA A 154 -41.40 5.14 0.19
#